data_AF-A0A355HC78-F1
#
_entry.id   AF-A0A355HC78-F1
#
_cell.length_a   1.000
_cell.length_b   1.000
_cell.length_c   1.000
_cell.angle_alpha   90.00
_cell.angle_beta   90.00
_cell.angle_gamma   90.00
#
_symmetry.space_group_name_H-M   'P 1'
#
loop_
_entity.id
_entity.type
_entity.pdbx_description
1 polymer ?
#
loop_
_entity_poly.entity_id
_entity_poly.type
_entity_poly.pdbx_seq_one_letter_code
_entity_poly.pdbx_strand_id
1 'polypeptide(L)'
;MALLLGGVSSQAVADSKDPIKITLHDWTGQYITTKIMGEVLKKGGYAVKYVQADYIAQFAGLQSGDLHVAMEIWETTGRDAMDAATATGKVENLGETGMQAIEEWWYPKYMEERCP
;
A
#
# COMPACT_ATOMS: atom_id res chain seq x y z
N MET A 1 10.34 18.61 -46.44
CA MET A 1 9.33 18.84 -45.39
C MET A 1 9.44 17.67 -44.41
N ALA A 2 10.23 17.81 -43.34
CA ALA A 2 10.43 16.72 -42.38
C ALA A 2 9.27 16.69 -41.38
N LEU A 3 8.53 15.57 -41.35
CA LEU A 3 7.50 15.32 -40.35
C LEU A 3 8.19 15.05 -39.01
N LEU A 4 8.12 16.01 -38.08
CA LEU A 4 8.49 15.80 -36.69
C LEU A 4 7.36 15.01 -36.02
N LEU A 5 7.60 13.71 -35.80
CA LEU A 5 6.82 12.89 -34.86
C LEU A 5 7.10 13.42 -33.45
N GLY A 6 6.31 14.40 -33.02
CA GLY A 6 6.26 14.83 -31.63
C GLY A 6 5.68 13.70 -30.80
N GLY A 7 6.54 12.95 -30.09
CA GLY A 7 6.13 11.97 -29.11
C GLY A 7 5.30 12.66 -28.03
N VAL A 8 4.00 12.40 -28.04
CA VAL A 8 3.10 12.80 -26.95
C VAL A 8 3.51 11.96 -25.75
N SER A 9 4.33 12.56 -24.89
CA SER A 9 4.46 12.05 -23.53
C SER A 9 3.10 12.24 -22.90
N SER A 10 2.31 11.17 -22.78
CA SER A 10 1.11 11.18 -21.95
C SER A 10 1.59 11.34 -20.51
N GLN A 11 1.75 12.60 -20.08
CA GLN A 11 1.78 12.89 -18.65
C GLN A 11 0.45 12.35 -18.13
N ALA A 12 0.51 11.39 -17.20
CA ALA A 12 -0.63 11.09 -16.37
C ALA A 12 -1.04 12.42 -15.72
N VAL A 13 -2.13 12.99 -16.20
CA VAL A 13 -2.74 14.16 -15.57
C VAL A 13 -3.72 13.59 -14.57
N ALA A 14 -3.69 14.07 -13.34
CA ALA A 14 -4.67 13.64 -12.36
C ALA A 14 -6.08 13.98 -12.85
N ASP A 15 -6.88 12.96 -13.10
CA ASP A 15 -8.26 13.11 -13.59
C ASP A 15 -9.20 13.69 -12.51
N SER A 16 -8.77 13.70 -11.23
CA SER A 16 -9.48 14.27 -10.10
C SER A 16 -8.58 15.16 -9.24
N LYS A 17 -9.20 16.16 -8.60
CA LYS A 17 -8.55 17.03 -7.61
C LYS A 17 -8.54 16.42 -6.20
N ASP A 18 -9.30 15.36 -5.97
CA ASP A 18 -9.39 14.73 -4.66
C ASP A 18 -8.11 13.92 -4.37
N PRO A 19 -7.57 14.00 -3.14
CA PRO A 19 -6.34 13.29 -2.82
C PRO A 19 -6.57 11.78 -2.74
N ILE A 20 -5.61 11.02 -3.25
CA ILE A 20 -5.53 9.58 -3.02
C ILE A 20 -5.19 9.36 -1.53
N LYS A 21 -6.11 8.73 -0.79
CA LYS A 21 -5.95 8.42 0.63
C LYS A 21 -5.23 7.09 0.78
N ILE A 22 -3.98 7.14 1.22
CA ILE A 22 -3.13 5.95 1.39
C ILE A 22 -3.01 5.64 2.88
N THR A 23 -3.16 4.37 3.24
CA THR A 23 -3.07 3.92 4.62
C THR A 23 -1.66 4.07 5.17
N LEU A 24 -1.54 4.46 6.43
CA LEU A 24 -0.29 4.54 7.18
C LEU A 24 -0.45 3.79 8.50
N HIS A 25 0.53 2.97 8.83
CA HIS A 25 0.56 2.17 10.06
C HIS A 25 1.76 2.55 10.93
N ASP A 26 1.92 1.85 12.06
CA ASP A 26 2.82 2.19 13.17
C ASP A 26 4.20 1.51 13.12
N TRP A 27 4.50 0.70 12.10
CA TRP A 27 5.84 0.14 11.88
C TRP A 27 6.59 0.80 10.73
N THR A 28 7.92 0.83 10.87
CA THR A 28 8.81 1.59 9.98
C THR A 28 8.82 1.09 8.54
N GLY A 29 8.72 -0.23 8.33
CA GLY A 29 8.67 -0.84 6.98
C GLY A 29 7.54 -0.26 6.15
N GLN A 30 6.31 -0.33 6.65
CA GLN A 30 5.14 0.20 5.96
C GLN A 30 5.18 1.71 5.80
N TYR A 31 5.70 2.44 6.79
CA TYR A 31 5.89 3.88 6.66
C TYR A 31 6.75 4.23 5.44
N ILE A 32 7.89 3.54 5.26
CA ILE A 32 8.80 3.78 4.13
C ILE A 32 8.12 3.40 2.81
N THR A 33 7.58 2.19 2.69
CA THR A 33 6.91 1.70 1.47
C THR A 33 5.79 2.64 1.02
N THR A 34 4.97 3.09 1.98
CA THR A 34 3.87 4.03 1.76
C THR A 34 4.34 5.40 1.30
N LYS A 35 5.41 5.93 1.90
CA LYS A 35 5.97 7.22 1.49
C LYS A 35 6.55 7.15 0.08
N ILE A 36 7.25 6.06 -0.27
CA ILE A 36 7.76 5.85 -1.63
C ILE A 36 6.61 5.86 -2.64
N MET A 37 5.55 5.08 -2.41
CA MET A 37 4.38 5.08 -3.32
C MET A 37 3.76 6.47 -3.43
N GLY A 38 3.58 7.18 -2.31
CA GLY A 38 3.03 8.52 -2.33
C GLY A 38 3.88 9.51 -3.15
N GLU A 39 5.22 9.41 -3.11
CA GLU A 39 6.09 10.23 -3.96
C GLU A 39 6.01 9.85 -5.45
N VAL A 40 5.84 8.56 -5.77
CA VAL A 40 5.58 8.12 -7.16
C VAL A 40 4.27 8.71 -7.69
N LEU A 41 3.19 8.63 -6.91
CA LEU A 41 1.89 9.19 -7.27
C LEU A 41 1.95 10.72 -7.44
N LYS A 42 2.65 11.43 -6.55
CA LYS A 42 2.87 12.88 -6.68
C LYS A 42 3.66 13.24 -7.94
N LYS A 43 4.69 12.47 -8.29
CA LYS A 43 5.43 12.65 -9.55
C LYS A 43 4.55 12.43 -10.78
N GLY A 44 3.56 11.55 -10.66
CA GLY A 44 2.49 11.34 -11.64
C GLY A 44 1.38 12.40 -11.62
N GLY A 45 1.52 13.49 -10.85
CA GLY A 45 0.56 14.61 -10.82
C GLY A 45 -0.60 14.46 -9.83
N TYR A 46 -0.68 13.36 -9.07
CA TYR A 46 -1.77 13.11 -8.13
C TYR A 46 -1.55 13.78 -6.76
N ALA A 47 -2.62 14.28 -6.14
CA ALA A 47 -2.61 14.65 -4.73
C ALA A 47 -2.65 13.39 -3.85
N VAL A 48 -1.90 13.37 -2.76
CA VAL A 48 -1.83 12.23 -1.83
C VAL A 48 -2.10 12.70 -0.40
N LYS A 49 -2.93 11.97 0.33
CA LYS A 49 -3.16 12.13 1.76
C LYS A 49 -2.83 10.82 2.46
N TYR A 50 -1.95 10.88 3.46
CA TYR A 50 -1.69 9.72 4.32
C TYR A 50 -2.70 9.71 5.45
N VAL A 51 -3.31 8.56 5.71
CA VAL A 51 -4.31 8.39 6.76
C VAL A 51 -3.83 7.28 7.69
N GLN A 52 -3.58 7.63 8.95
CA GLN A 52 -3.27 6.62 9.95
C GLN A 52 -4.50 5.74 10.17
N ALA A 53 -4.32 4.43 10.00
CA ALA A 53 -5.39 3.46 10.10
C ALA A 53 -4.94 2.27 10.95
N ASP A 54 -5.91 1.67 11.65
CA ASP A 54 -5.72 0.33 12.22
C ASP A 54 -5.55 -0.70 11.09
N TYR A 55 -4.69 -1.69 11.32
CA TYR A 55 -4.28 -2.63 10.28
C TYR A 55 -5.45 -3.50 9.75
N ILE A 56 -6.41 -3.88 10.60
CA ILE A 56 -7.56 -4.69 10.16
C ILE A 56 -8.73 -3.79 9.76
N ALA A 57 -8.96 -2.69 10.48
CA ALA A 57 -10.03 -1.76 10.13
C ALA A 57 -9.84 -1.10 8.75
N GLN A 58 -8.61 -1.06 8.24
CA GLN A 58 -8.33 -0.49 6.92
C GLN A 58 -9.15 -1.16 5.80
N PHE A 59 -9.42 -2.47 5.90
CA PHE A 59 -10.16 -3.21 4.88
C PHE A 59 -11.61 -2.72 4.74
N ALA A 60 -12.25 -2.34 5.85
CA ALA A 60 -13.57 -1.71 5.80
C ALA A 60 -13.50 -0.31 5.18
N GLY A 61 -12.42 0.44 5.47
CA GLY A 61 -12.16 1.74 4.83
C GLY A 61 -11.92 1.61 3.32
N LEU A 62 -11.23 0.55 2.87
CA LEU A 62 -11.05 0.26 1.44
C LEU A 62 -12.38 -0.09 0.76
N GLN A 63 -13.20 -0.95 1.40
CA GLN A 63 -14.50 -1.35 0.85
C GLN A 63 -15.52 -0.20 0.75
N SER A 64 -15.43 0.77 1.65
CA SER A 64 -16.29 1.96 1.65
C SER A 64 -15.79 3.08 0.73
N GLY A 65 -14.51 3.06 0.34
CA GLY A 65 -13.84 4.15 -0.38
C GLY A 65 -13.35 5.28 0.52
N ASP A 66 -13.41 5.13 1.84
CA ASP A 66 -12.82 6.08 2.79
C ASP A 66 -11.28 6.03 2.77
N LEU A 67 -10.72 4.90 2.37
CA LEU A 67 -9.31 4.67 2.05
C LEU A 67 -9.20 4.14 0.62
N HIS A 68 -8.12 4.47 -0.09
CA HIS A 68 -7.98 4.12 -1.52
C HIS A 68 -6.88 3.10 -1.78
N VAL A 69 -5.74 3.19 -1.07
CA VAL A 69 -4.57 2.34 -1.31
C VAL A 69 -3.98 1.88 0.01
N ALA A 70 -3.69 0.58 0.10
CA ALA A 70 -2.89 -0.02 1.17
C ALA A 70 -1.67 -0.69 0.55
N MET A 71 -0.47 -0.36 1.06
CA MET A 71 0.79 -0.75 0.42
C MET A 71 1.41 -2.03 0.95
N GLU A 72 1.03 -2.45 2.15
CA GLU A 72 1.67 -3.55 2.84
C GLU A 72 0.62 -4.38 3.56
N ILE A 73 0.28 -5.51 2.96
CA ILE A 73 -0.63 -6.51 3.52
C ILE A 73 0.20 -7.76 3.81
N TRP A 74 0.39 -8.04 5.10
CA TRP A 74 1.03 -9.23 5.63
C TRP A 74 0.09 -10.43 5.56
N GLU A 75 0.54 -11.49 4.90
CA GLU A 75 -0.26 -12.70 4.64
C GLU A 75 -0.71 -13.38 5.94
N THR A 76 0.17 -13.50 6.93
CA THR A 76 -0.10 -14.17 8.22
C THR A 76 -1.24 -13.54 9.01
N THR A 77 -1.31 -12.20 9.05
CA THR A 77 -2.31 -11.48 9.85
C THR A 77 -3.48 -10.95 9.00
N GLY A 78 -3.24 -10.58 7.73
CA GLY A 78 -4.19 -9.87 6.88
C GLY A 78 -4.96 -10.72 5.87
N ARG A 79 -4.61 -12.00 5.68
CA ARG A 79 -5.14 -12.81 4.57
C ARG A 79 -6.67 -12.90 4.57
N ASP A 80 -7.27 -13.33 5.67
CA ASP A 80 -8.73 -13.51 5.74
C ASP A 80 -9.48 -12.20 5.48
N ALA A 81 -8.96 -11.09 6.00
CA ALA A 81 -9.57 -9.77 5.81
C ALA A 81 -9.41 -9.27 4.37
N MET A 82 -8.27 -9.54 3.72
CA MET A 82 -8.04 -9.24 2.31
C MET A 82 -8.94 -10.08 1.40
N ASP A 83 -9.05 -11.38 1.66
CA ASP A 83 -9.90 -12.29 0.88
C ASP A 83 -11.37 -11.88 1.01
N ALA A 84 -11.83 -11.53 2.21
CA ALA A 84 -13.18 -11.01 2.43
C ALA A 84 -13.41 -9.67 1.71
N ALA A 85 -12.44 -8.75 1.75
CA ALA A 85 -12.55 -7.45 1.09
C ALA A 85 -12.59 -7.58 -0.44
N THR A 86 -11.72 -8.40 -1.01
CA THR A 86 -11.65 -8.62 -2.47
C THR A 86 -12.85 -9.40 -3.01
N ALA A 87 -13.40 -10.36 -2.24
CA ALA A 87 -14.63 -11.06 -2.58
C ALA A 87 -15.85 -10.14 -2.74
N THR A 88 -15.82 -8.93 -2.16
CA THR A 88 -16.89 -7.93 -2.36
C THR A 88 -16.90 -7.32 -3.76
N GLY A 89 -15.81 -7.44 -4.53
CA GLY A 89 -15.62 -6.76 -5.82
C GLY A 89 -15.38 -5.24 -5.72
N LYS A 90 -15.33 -4.68 -4.50
CA LYS A 90 -15.06 -3.24 -4.27
C LYS A 90 -13.59 -2.93 -4.01
N VAL A 91 -12.80 -3.95 -3.71
CA VAL A 91 -11.37 -3.85 -3.42
C VAL A 91 -10.65 -4.76 -4.39
N GLU A 92 -9.62 -4.21 -5.04
CA GLU A 92 -8.78 -4.96 -5.98
C GLU A 92 -7.43 -5.25 -5.34
N ASN A 93 -6.94 -6.49 -5.52
CA ASN A 93 -5.57 -6.84 -5.19
C ASN A 93 -4.67 -6.49 -6.39
N LEU A 94 -3.77 -5.53 -6.20
CA LEU A 94 -2.86 -5.02 -7.24
C LEU A 94 -1.53 -5.80 -7.34
N GLY A 95 -1.40 -6.89 -6.59
CA GLY A 95 -0.24 -7.77 -6.59
C GLY A 95 0.80 -7.43 -5.52
N GLU A 96 1.92 -8.15 -5.59
CA GLU A 96 2.99 -8.10 -4.59
C GLU A 96 3.97 -6.95 -4.84
N THR A 97 4.53 -6.41 -3.77
CA THR A 97 5.60 -5.38 -3.83
C THR A 97 7.00 -5.97 -3.94
N GLY A 98 7.14 -7.30 -3.93
CA GLY A 98 8.41 -8.03 -3.98
C GLY A 98 9.10 -8.21 -2.63
N MET A 99 8.46 -7.81 -1.51
CA MET A 99 8.99 -8.05 -0.17
C MET A 99 8.83 -9.52 0.23
N GLN A 100 9.92 -10.14 0.70
CA GLN A 100 9.89 -11.45 1.33
C GLN A 100 9.87 -11.27 2.84
N ALA A 101 8.69 -11.45 3.42
CA ALA A 101 8.42 -11.15 4.82
C ALA A 101 8.33 -12.43 5.65
N ILE A 102 8.78 -12.38 6.90
CA ILE A 102 8.59 -13.43 7.90
C ILE A 102 8.00 -12.77 9.14
N GLU A 103 6.77 -13.15 9.48
CA GLU A 103 6.09 -12.74 10.70
C GLU A 103 5.94 -13.97 11.59
N GLU A 104 6.79 -14.06 12.60
CA GLU A 104 6.86 -15.23 13.47
C GLU A 104 7.33 -14.85 14.88
N TRP A 105 7.36 -15.84 15.75
CA TRP A 105 7.92 -15.71 17.08
C TRP A 105 9.44 -15.61 16.99
N TRP A 106 9.97 -14.47 17.42
CA TRP A 106 11.40 -14.22 17.47
C TRP A 106 11.88 -14.15 18.91
N TYR A 107 13.02 -14.75 19.21
CA TYR A 107 13.73 -14.57 20.47
C TYR A 107 15.17 -14.11 20.21
N PRO A 108 15.75 -13.31 21.11
CA PRO A 108 17.15 -12.95 21.00
C PRO A 108 18.04 -14.18 21.20
N LYS A 109 19.03 -14.39 20.32
CA LYS A 109 19.90 -15.58 20.37
C LYS A 109 20.52 -15.85 21.76
N TYR A 110 20.84 -14.82 22.53
CA TYR A 110 21.40 -14.97 23.88
C TYR A 110 20.44 -15.62 24.91
N MET A 111 19.16 -15.78 24.58
CA MET A 111 18.16 -16.43 25.45
C MET A 111 18.07 -17.95 25.26
N GLU A 112 18.70 -18.51 24.23
CA GLU A 112 18.63 -19.95 23.89
C GLU A 112 19.04 -20.85 25.05
N GLU A 113 20.06 -20.47 25.81
CA GLU A 113 20.54 -21.24 26.97
C GLU A 113 19.66 -21.08 28.22
N ARG A 114 18.79 -20.05 28.27
CA ARG A 114 18.00 -19.68 29.46
C ARG A 114 16.55 -20.12 29.38
N CYS A 115 15.98 -20.17 28.19
CA CYS A 115 14.59 -20.55 27.92
C CYS A 115 14.57 -21.53 26.73
N PRO A 116 14.94 -22.81 26.93
CA PRO A 116 14.78 -23.82 25.90
C PRO A 116 13.31 -24.09 25.58
#